data_AF-A0A8J8W0A2-F1
#
_entry.id   AF-A0A8J8W0A2-F1
#
_cell.length_a   1.000
_cell.length_b   1.000
_cell.length_c   1.000
_cell.angle_alpha   90.00
_cell.angle_beta   90.00
_cell.angle_gamma   90.00
#
_symmetry.space_group_name_H-M   'P 1'
#
loop_
_entity.id
_entity.type
_entity.pdbx_description
1 polymer ?
#
loop_
_entity_poly.entity_id
_entity_poly.type
_entity_poly.pdbx_seq_one_letter_code
_entity_poly.pdbx_strand_id
1 'polypeptide(L)'
;MMATKADPDVRADVDLMVLDYLATLAIGRVLTAAENPTKTPRLKEEVDWQVRTVKVFHANMMTACEDIAMSSDLEIKLQILEFVNEFWNHPGPPKSSSRNTESNSNQDPSKTSAQAMDQNTSDDFKRSSTNPQSRQLPLGIIGHDFLELCDRASAKVSPTRWFDLGARFVVQSELEDYPICHDGMSSRAAELFQWLPRNPDLRPKWVAMQGQYVLRGNIHELEDGDERNSMWEQLKDENPFDGFKSMVIAFVDDLMDTLDPPVLLQLECGKLGGLTEAETRELKERIGMR
;
A
#
# COMPACT_ATOMS: atom_id res chain seq x y z
N MET A 1 26.82 28.03 31.55
CA MET A 1 27.22 26.91 30.65
C MET A 1 26.56 27.17 29.31
N MET A 2 27.31 27.58 28.28
CA MET A 2 26.76 27.62 26.92
C MET A 2 26.67 26.18 26.44
N ALA A 3 25.47 25.71 26.11
CA ALA A 3 25.29 24.40 25.50
C ALA A 3 26.04 24.41 24.16
N THR A 4 27.12 23.64 24.08
CA THR A 4 27.82 23.37 22.83
C THR A 4 26.81 22.71 21.89
N LYS A 5 26.39 23.44 20.84
CA LYS A 5 25.56 22.87 19.79
C LYS A 5 26.35 21.74 19.14
N ALA A 6 25.72 20.58 19.00
CA ALA A 6 26.28 19.49 18.21
C ALA A 6 26.61 19.99 16.80
N ASP A 7 27.73 19.51 16.27
CA ASP A 7 28.16 19.72 14.89
C ASP A 7 26.97 19.42 13.94
N PRO A 8 26.64 20.33 13.01
CA PRO A 8 25.50 20.15 12.10
C PRO A 8 25.62 18.89 11.25
N ASP A 9 26.83 18.49 10.85
CA ASP A 9 27.05 17.32 9.99
C ASP A 9 26.76 16.04 10.79
N VAL A 10 27.28 15.98 12.02
CA VAL A 10 27.01 14.86 12.95
C VAL A 10 25.52 14.75 13.26
N ARG A 11 24.81 15.87 13.36
CA ARG A 11 23.35 15.85 13.57
C ARG A 11 22.63 15.25 12.37
N ALA A 12 22.99 15.65 11.15
CA ALA A 12 22.37 15.11 9.94
C ALA A 12 22.57 13.60 9.82
N ASP A 13 23.78 13.10 10.11
CA ASP A 13 24.06 11.66 10.13
C ASP A 13 23.20 10.91 11.15
N VAL A 14 23.07 11.45 12.36
CA VAL A 14 22.23 10.86 13.41
C VAL A 14 20.76 10.88 13.01
N ASP A 15 20.27 11.98 12.43
CA ASP A 15 18.88 12.09 11.97
C ASP A 15 18.59 11.06 10.86
N LEU A 16 19.50 10.86 9.91
CA LEU A 16 19.40 9.80 8.89
C LEU A 16 19.35 8.40 9.51
N MET A 17 20.23 8.11 10.47
CA MET A 17 20.23 6.82 11.18
C MET A 17 18.92 6.57 11.94
N VAL A 18 18.36 7.61 12.56
CA VAL A 18 17.07 7.55 13.25
C VAL A 18 15.94 7.34 12.25
N LEU A 19 15.92 8.07 11.13
CA LEU A 19 14.90 7.93 10.11
C LEU A 19 14.89 6.51 9.53
N ASP A 20 16.05 5.95 9.20
CA ASP A 20 16.19 4.60 8.66
C ASP A 20 15.67 3.53 9.63
N TYR A 21 16.00 3.68 10.92
CA TYR A 21 15.49 2.82 11.97
C TYR A 21 13.97 2.90 12.10
N LEU A 22 13.41 4.12 12.18
CA LEU A 22 11.97 4.32 12.32
C LEU A 22 11.20 3.81 11.10
N ALA A 23 11.71 4.05 9.89
CA ALA A 23 11.11 3.55 8.66
C ALA A 23 11.07 2.02 8.64
N THR A 24 12.19 1.37 8.97
CA THR A 24 12.29 -0.10 9.03
C THR A 24 11.30 -0.70 10.03
N LEU A 25 11.20 -0.13 11.25
CA LEU A 25 10.23 -0.58 12.24
C LEU A 25 8.79 -0.40 11.77
N ALA A 26 8.47 0.75 11.17
CA ALA A 26 7.13 1.04 10.68
C ALA A 26 6.74 0.06 9.57
N ILE A 27 7.63 -0.21 8.60
CA ILE A 27 7.40 -1.17 7.52
C ILE A 27 7.12 -2.56 8.09
N GLY A 28 7.99 -3.07 8.97
CA GLY A 28 7.81 -4.39 9.58
C GLY A 28 6.48 -4.52 10.33
N ARG A 29 6.02 -3.42 10.96
CA ARG A 29 4.71 -3.35 11.63
C ARG A 29 3.55 -3.34 10.66
N VAL A 30 3.64 -2.62 9.53
CA VAL A 30 2.62 -2.69 8.48
C VAL A 30 2.55 -4.10 7.89
N LEU A 31 3.68 -4.72 7.58
CA LEU A 31 3.74 -6.08 7.02
C LEU A 31 3.17 -7.12 7.99
N THR A 32 3.58 -7.06 9.27
CA THR A 32 3.02 -7.94 10.31
C THR A 32 1.50 -7.72 10.45
N ALA A 33 1.05 -6.46 10.44
CA ALA A 33 -0.38 -6.18 10.45
C ALA A 33 -1.07 -6.74 9.19
N ALA A 34 -0.38 -6.73 8.05
CA ALA A 34 -0.89 -7.19 6.77
C ALA A 34 -1.18 -8.68 6.69
N GLU A 35 -0.38 -9.47 7.40
CA GLU A 35 -0.56 -10.91 7.54
C GLU A 35 -1.69 -11.28 8.51
N ASN A 36 -2.08 -10.36 9.40
CA ASN A 36 -3.13 -10.59 10.37
C ASN A 36 -4.52 -10.40 9.74
N PRO A 37 -5.35 -11.46 9.63
CA PRO A 37 -6.67 -11.36 8.98
C PRO A 37 -7.65 -10.48 9.77
N THR A 38 -7.43 -10.32 11.07
CA THR A 38 -8.23 -9.47 11.94
C THR A 38 -7.63 -8.07 12.05
N LYS A 39 -8.11 -7.15 11.19
CA LYS A 39 -7.89 -5.70 11.34
C LYS A 39 -8.61 -5.18 12.58
N THR A 40 -7.94 -5.20 13.74
CA THR A 40 -8.49 -4.54 14.93
C THR A 40 -8.29 -3.03 14.84
N PRO A 41 -9.22 -2.19 15.34
CA PRO A 41 -9.05 -0.73 15.37
C PRO A 41 -7.74 -0.30 16.05
N ARG A 42 -7.36 -1.01 17.13
CA ARG A 42 -6.12 -0.75 17.87
C ARG A 42 -4.86 -0.99 17.02
N LEU A 43 -4.81 -2.10 16.29
CA LEU A 43 -3.68 -2.40 15.40
C LEU A 43 -3.55 -1.34 14.29
N LYS A 44 -4.68 -0.89 13.74
CA LYS A 44 -4.71 0.18 12.76
C LYS A 44 -4.18 1.50 13.34
N GLU A 45 -4.63 1.89 14.53
CA GLU A 45 -4.12 3.10 15.21
C GLU A 45 -2.62 3.03 15.49
N GLU A 46 -2.10 1.86 15.88
CA GLU A 46 -0.66 1.65 16.11
C GLU A 46 0.16 1.83 14.83
N VAL A 47 -0.29 1.22 13.72
CA VAL A 47 0.33 1.38 12.41
C VAL A 47 0.26 2.83 11.92
N ASP A 48 -0.93 3.45 11.98
CA ASP A 48 -1.15 4.83 11.54
C ASP A 48 -0.25 5.80 12.32
N TRP A 49 -0.08 5.58 13.63
CA TRP A 49 0.82 6.37 14.47
C TRP A 49 2.28 6.25 14.03
N GLN A 50 2.78 5.03 13.80
CA GLN A 50 4.17 4.81 13.38
C GLN A 50 4.48 5.41 12.01
N VAL A 51 3.60 5.18 11.03
CA VAL A 51 3.72 5.78 9.69
C VAL A 51 3.75 7.31 9.80
N ARG A 52 2.86 7.90 10.61
CA ARG A 52 2.83 9.34 10.84
C ARG A 52 4.12 9.84 11.49
N THR A 53 4.67 9.13 12.47
CA THR A 53 5.94 9.50 13.12
C THR A 53 7.07 9.58 12.09
N VAL A 54 7.21 8.58 11.21
CA VAL A 54 8.23 8.58 10.15
C VAL A 54 8.03 9.76 9.21
N LYS A 55 6.80 10.00 8.74
CA LYS A 55 6.49 11.12 7.82
C LYS A 55 6.80 12.49 8.43
N VAL A 56 6.42 12.71 9.69
CA VAL A 56 6.71 13.96 10.41
C VAL A 56 8.21 14.14 10.61
N PHE A 57 8.91 13.08 11.00
CA PHE A 57 10.36 13.13 11.19
C PHE A 57 11.10 13.45 9.89
N HIS A 58 10.77 12.73 8.80
CA HIS A 58 11.30 12.97 7.46
C HIS A 58 11.06 14.41 6.99
N ALA A 59 9.82 14.92 7.12
CA ALA A 59 9.50 16.29 6.71
C ALA A 59 10.28 17.35 7.50
N ASN A 60 10.42 17.16 8.81
CA ASN A 60 11.21 18.06 9.66
C ASN A 60 12.70 18.04 9.28
N MET A 61 13.24 16.85 9.00
CA MET A 61 14.63 16.66 8.57
C MET A 61 14.90 17.38 7.24
N MET A 62 14.05 17.17 6.24
CA MET A 62 14.17 17.81 4.91
C MET A 62 14.01 19.34 4.98
N THR A 63 13.27 19.86 5.97
CA THR A 63 13.16 21.31 6.20
C THR A 63 14.39 21.89 6.90
N ALA A 64 15.06 21.09 7.74
CA ALA A 64 16.21 21.53 8.52
C ALA A 64 17.51 21.56 7.71
N CYS A 65 17.60 20.77 6.63
CA CYS A 65 18.79 20.69 5.80
C CYS A 65 18.42 20.30 4.36
N GLU A 66 18.58 21.24 3.43
CA GLU A 66 18.18 21.08 2.02
C GLU A 66 19.10 20.15 1.21
N ASP A 67 20.34 19.93 1.68
CA ASP A 67 21.39 19.21 0.94
C ASP A 67 21.72 17.81 1.53
N ILE A 68 20.87 17.25 2.38
CA ILE A 68 21.10 15.90 2.93
C ILE A 68 20.96 14.86 1.82
N ALA A 69 22.07 14.19 1.49
CA ALA A 69 22.06 13.04 0.61
C ALA A 69 21.60 11.80 1.38
N MET A 70 20.46 11.22 0.99
CA MET A 70 19.99 9.94 1.51
C MET A 70 20.70 8.78 0.82
N SER A 71 20.84 7.66 1.53
CA SER A 71 21.27 6.41 0.90
C SER A 71 20.16 5.87 0.00
N SER A 72 20.53 5.19 -1.08
CA SER A 72 19.56 4.55 -1.98
C SER A 72 18.63 3.58 -1.24
N ASP A 73 19.15 2.84 -0.25
CA ASP A 73 18.35 1.88 0.51
C ASP A 73 17.33 2.59 1.42
N LEU A 74 17.68 3.75 2.00
CA LEU A 74 16.73 4.55 2.78
C LEU A 74 15.62 5.13 1.90
N GLU A 75 15.95 5.64 0.72
CA GLU A 75 14.95 6.14 -0.24
C GLU A 75 13.98 5.03 -0.67
N ILE A 76 14.49 3.81 -0.88
CA ILE A 76 13.66 2.64 -1.18
C ILE A 76 12.75 2.31 0.01
N LYS A 77 13.27 2.30 1.25
CA LYS A 77 12.46 2.04 2.46
C LYS A 77 11.34 3.06 2.65
N LEU A 78 11.62 4.34 2.45
CA LEU A 78 10.59 5.39 2.57
C LEU A 78 9.48 5.18 1.53
N GLN A 79 9.85 4.84 0.30
CA GLN A 79 8.88 4.52 -0.76
C GLN A 79 8.09 3.24 -0.46
N ILE A 80 8.75 2.20 0.08
CA ILE A 80 8.09 0.98 0.57
C ILE A 80 7.05 1.36 1.62
N LEU A 81 7.41 2.17 2.62
CA LEU A 81 6.51 2.56 3.71
C LEU A 81 5.25 3.26 3.20
N GLU A 82 5.39 4.17 2.24
CA GLU A 82 4.27 4.86 1.62
C GLU A 82 3.36 3.86 0.88
N PHE A 83 3.95 3.07 0.00
CA PHE A 83 3.25 2.06 -0.78
C PHE A 83 2.50 1.05 0.09
N VAL A 84 3.17 0.41 1.06
CA VAL A 84 2.54 -0.63 1.90
C VAL A 84 1.45 -0.06 2.77
N ASN A 85 1.60 1.17 3.27
CA ASN A 85 0.58 1.81 4.08
C ASN A 85 -0.70 2.05 3.25
N GLU A 86 -0.57 2.48 2.01
CA GLU A 86 -1.71 2.71 1.11
C GLU A 86 -2.34 1.38 0.69
N PHE A 87 -1.54 0.42 0.25
CA PHE A 87 -2.00 -0.90 -0.17
C PHE A 87 -2.64 -1.70 0.98
N TRP A 88 -2.10 -1.59 2.20
CA TRP A 88 -2.67 -2.23 3.38
C TRP A 88 -4.07 -1.70 3.70
N ASN A 89 -4.24 -0.39 3.64
CA ASN A 89 -5.50 0.31 3.90
C ASN A 89 -6.53 0.17 2.77
N HIS A 90 -6.12 -0.38 1.62
CA HIS A 90 -7.03 -0.67 0.52
C HIS A 90 -8.13 -1.68 0.95
N PRO A 91 -9.43 -1.37 0.74
CA PRO A 91 -10.54 -2.24 1.15
C PRO A 91 -10.68 -3.50 0.29
N GLY A 92 -10.02 -3.53 -0.87
CA GLY A 92 -10.23 -4.55 -1.90
C GLY A 92 -11.51 -4.31 -2.70
N PRO A 93 -11.70 -5.05 -3.81
CA PRO A 93 -12.92 -4.95 -4.58
C PRO A 93 -14.12 -5.35 -3.71
N PRO A 94 -15.29 -4.71 -3.90
CA PRO A 94 -16.48 -5.04 -3.14
C PRO A 94 -16.80 -6.53 -3.31
N LYS A 95 -16.81 -7.27 -2.19
CA LYS A 95 -17.29 -8.65 -2.20
C LYS A 95 -18.73 -8.59 -2.68
N SER A 96 -19.00 -9.18 -3.84
CA SER A 96 -20.36 -9.31 -4.36
C SER A 96 -21.15 -10.05 -3.29
N SER A 97 -21.94 -9.30 -2.52
CA SER A 97 -22.85 -9.88 -1.54
C SER A 97 -23.71 -10.85 -2.33
N SER A 98 -23.53 -12.16 -2.09
CA SER A 98 -24.49 -13.14 -2.60
C SER A 98 -25.86 -12.63 -2.16
N ARG A 99 -26.68 -12.20 -3.12
CA ARG A 99 -28.09 -11.90 -2.88
C ARG A 99 -28.67 -13.17 -2.28
N ASN A 100 -28.83 -13.18 -0.97
CA ASN A 100 -29.75 -14.10 -0.34
C ASN A 100 -31.11 -13.74 -0.88
N THR A 101 -31.57 -14.53 -1.84
CA THR A 101 -32.95 -14.56 -2.29
C THR A 101 -33.77 -15.04 -1.10
N GLU A 102 -34.15 -14.13 -0.21
CA GLU A 102 -35.29 -14.34 0.68
C GLU A 102 -36.53 -14.36 -0.22
N SER A 103 -36.80 -15.53 -0.77
CA SER A 103 -38.15 -15.95 -1.10
C SER A 103 -38.93 -15.98 0.21
N ASN A 104 -39.65 -14.90 0.53
CA ASN A 104 -40.76 -14.99 1.46
C ASN A 104 -42.04 -14.50 0.79
N SER A 105 -42.88 -15.49 0.55
CA SER A 105 -44.22 -15.44 0.01
C SER A 105 -45.18 -14.63 0.88
N ASN A 106 -46.06 -13.89 0.19
CA ASN A 106 -47.48 -13.67 0.52
C ASN A 106 -47.86 -13.30 1.97
N GLN A 107 -48.32 -12.06 2.18
CA GLN A 107 -49.54 -11.79 2.96
C GLN A 107 -50.18 -10.43 2.60
N ASP A 108 -51.30 -10.55 1.89
CA ASP A 108 -52.61 -9.85 1.97
C ASP A 108 -52.72 -8.34 2.30
N PRO A 109 -53.44 -7.54 1.47
CA PRO A 109 -53.78 -6.16 1.79
C PRO A 109 -55.23 -6.04 2.29
N SER A 110 -55.47 -5.49 3.49
CA SER A 110 -56.68 -4.69 3.83
C SER A 110 -56.78 -4.34 5.33
N LYS A 111 -56.78 -3.03 5.67
CA LYS A 111 -57.80 -2.29 6.48
C LYS A 111 -57.25 -1.07 7.25
N THR A 112 -57.58 0.10 6.70
CA THR A 112 -58.28 1.28 7.28
C THR A 112 -57.99 1.83 8.70
N SER A 113 -57.67 3.14 8.71
CA SER A 113 -58.01 4.24 9.67
C SER A 113 -57.58 4.18 11.14
N ALA A 114 -56.81 5.19 11.58
CA ALA A 114 -57.36 6.39 12.21
C ALA A 114 -56.27 7.44 12.52
N GLN A 115 -56.69 8.70 12.53
CA GLN A 115 -55.93 9.93 12.74
C GLN A 115 -55.26 10.04 14.11
N ALA A 116 -54.10 10.69 14.17
CA ALA A 116 -53.76 11.63 15.23
C ALA A 116 -52.76 12.67 14.70
N MET A 117 -53.24 13.92 14.60
CA MET A 117 -52.38 15.11 14.51
C MET A 117 -51.72 15.29 15.88
N ASP A 118 -50.40 15.43 15.91
CA ASP A 118 -49.76 16.28 16.90
C ASP A 118 -48.54 16.95 16.29
N GLN A 119 -48.59 18.28 16.33
CA GLN A 119 -47.52 19.18 15.95
C GLN A 119 -46.66 19.41 17.18
N ASN A 120 -45.37 19.12 17.12
CA ASN A 120 -44.40 19.80 17.99
C ASN A 120 -43.00 19.84 17.35
N THR A 121 -42.59 21.07 17.08
CA THR A 121 -41.25 21.65 17.28
C THR A 121 -40.14 20.73 17.79
N SER A 122 -39.05 20.63 17.02
CA SER A 122 -37.74 21.23 17.33
C SER A 122 -36.60 20.43 16.69
N ASP A 123 -35.65 21.16 16.10
CA ASP A 123 -34.25 20.75 15.86
C ASP A 123 -33.98 19.57 14.93
N ASP A 124 -34.35 19.73 13.66
CA ASP A 124 -33.75 18.96 12.57
C ASP A 124 -32.57 19.74 11.97
N PHE A 125 -31.54 19.97 12.79
CA PHE A 125 -30.19 20.26 12.29
C PHE A 125 -29.63 18.96 11.72
N LYS A 126 -30.16 18.59 10.56
CA LYS A 126 -29.62 17.55 9.67
C LYS A 126 -28.27 18.06 9.18
N ARG A 127 -27.27 18.01 10.06
CA ARG A 127 -25.88 17.86 9.66
C ARG A 127 -25.89 16.58 8.83
N SER A 128 -25.91 16.76 7.51
CA SER A 128 -25.26 15.86 6.60
C SER A 128 -23.86 15.65 7.17
N SER A 129 -23.73 14.62 7.99
CA SER A 129 -22.45 14.05 8.34
C SER A 129 -21.95 13.43 7.04
N THR A 130 -21.45 14.28 6.17
CA THR A 130 -20.42 13.92 5.22
C THR A 130 -19.26 13.48 6.09
N ASN A 131 -19.32 12.23 6.55
CA ASN A 131 -18.11 11.52 6.94
C ASN A 131 -17.20 11.72 5.74
N PRO A 132 -16.03 12.37 5.89
CA PRO A 132 -15.02 12.26 4.88
C PRO A 132 -14.59 10.80 4.93
N GLN A 133 -15.31 9.93 4.21
CA GLN A 133 -14.76 8.68 3.74
C GLN A 133 -13.47 9.12 3.07
N SER A 134 -12.37 8.88 3.77
CA SER A 134 -11.00 9.04 3.28
C SER A 134 -11.01 8.60 1.83
N ARG A 135 -10.79 9.53 0.90
CA ARG A 135 -10.75 9.22 -0.54
C ARG A 135 -9.75 8.09 -0.70
N GLN A 136 -10.26 6.89 -0.96
CA GLN A 136 -9.43 5.71 -1.13
C GLN A 136 -8.68 5.85 -2.44
N LEU A 137 -7.39 5.53 -2.41
CA LEU A 137 -6.58 5.54 -3.62
C LEU A 137 -6.96 4.30 -4.45
N PRO A 138 -7.30 4.49 -5.73
CA PRO A 138 -7.57 3.38 -6.65
C PRO A 138 -6.34 2.48 -6.81
N LEU A 139 -6.55 1.19 -7.06
CA LEU A 139 -5.48 0.22 -7.30
C LEU A 139 -4.58 0.60 -8.47
N GLY A 140 -5.09 1.29 -9.49
CA GLY A 140 -4.27 1.76 -10.61
C GLY A 140 -3.20 2.76 -10.18
N ILE A 141 -3.51 3.62 -9.20
CA ILE A 141 -2.56 4.59 -8.64
C ILE A 141 -1.54 3.86 -7.75
N ILE A 142 -2.03 2.99 -6.85
CA ILE A 142 -1.15 2.20 -5.97
C ILE A 142 -0.23 1.29 -6.79
N GLY A 143 -0.73 0.74 -7.90
CA GLY A 143 0.04 -0.07 -8.84
C GLY A 143 1.12 0.74 -9.56
N HIS A 144 0.89 2.01 -9.85
CA HIS A 144 1.91 2.88 -10.42
C HIS A 144 3.06 3.10 -9.41
N ASP A 145 2.71 3.40 -8.15
CA ASP A 145 3.71 3.57 -7.08
C ASP A 145 4.52 2.28 -6.84
N PHE A 146 3.89 1.11 -6.98
CA PHE A 146 4.57 -0.18 -6.97
C PHE A 146 5.59 -0.32 -8.12
N LEU A 147 5.21 0.03 -9.36
CA LEU A 147 6.11 -0.06 -10.50
C LEU A 147 7.29 0.92 -10.38
N GLU A 148 7.04 2.13 -9.89
CA GLU A 148 8.10 3.10 -9.60
C GLU A 148 9.06 2.61 -8.51
N LEU A 149 8.52 2.00 -7.45
CA LEU A 149 9.32 1.37 -6.39
C LEU A 149 10.22 0.28 -6.97
N CYS A 150 9.67 -0.60 -7.80
CA CYS A 150 10.42 -1.71 -8.39
C CYS A 150 11.48 -1.24 -9.40
N ASP A 151 11.21 -0.18 -10.16
CA ASP A 151 12.20 0.41 -11.07
C ASP A 151 13.37 1.02 -10.29
N ARG A 152 13.08 1.75 -9.20
CA ARG A 152 14.10 2.28 -8.28
C ARG A 152 14.90 1.15 -7.62
N ALA A 153 14.23 0.08 -7.19
CA ALA A 153 14.85 -1.09 -6.58
C ALA A 153 15.34 -2.14 -7.59
N SER A 154 15.43 -1.81 -8.89
CA SER A 154 15.65 -2.81 -9.95
C SER A 154 16.96 -3.61 -9.83
N ALA A 155 17.96 -3.09 -9.13
CA ALA A 155 19.19 -3.81 -8.80
C ALA A 155 19.02 -4.86 -7.69
N LYS A 156 17.96 -4.74 -6.89
CA LYS A 156 17.66 -5.55 -5.71
C LYS A 156 16.54 -6.58 -5.98
N VAL A 157 15.73 -6.37 -7.01
CA VAL A 157 14.58 -7.24 -7.33
C VAL A 157 14.73 -7.96 -8.68
N SER A 158 14.15 -9.17 -8.77
CA SER A 158 14.09 -9.93 -10.02
C SER A 158 13.09 -9.32 -11.00
N PRO A 159 13.48 -8.95 -12.24
CA PRO A 159 12.57 -8.40 -13.26
C PRO A 159 11.33 -9.24 -13.50
N THR A 160 11.48 -10.55 -13.57
CA THR A 160 10.36 -11.46 -13.82
C THR A 160 9.28 -11.36 -12.75
N ARG A 161 9.68 -11.22 -11.48
CA ARG A 161 8.74 -11.25 -10.35
C ARG A 161 7.94 -9.96 -10.25
N TRP A 162 8.59 -8.80 -10.36
CA TRP A 162 7.86 -7.53 -10.25
C TRP A 162 7.09 -7.19 -11.52
N PHE A 163 7.50 -7.69 -12.70
CA PHE A 163 6.66 -7.61 -13.90
C PHE A 163 5.39 -8.44 -13.78
N ASP A 164 5.46 -9.65 -13.23
CA ASP A 164 4.27 -10.47 -12.98
C ASP A 164 3.29 -9.76 -12.04
N LEU A 165 3.79 -9.23 -10.92
CA LEU A 165 2.97 -8.47 -9.97
C LEU A 165 2.41 -7.17 -10.57
N GLY A 166 3.21 -6.45 -11.35
CA GLY A 166 2.78 -5.25 -12.06
C GLY A 166 1.64 -5.52 -13.05
N ALA A 167 1.73 -6.62 -13.81
CA ALA A 167 0.66 -7.03 -14.70
C ALA A 167 -0.60 -7.46 -13.94
N ARG A 168 -0.45 -8.10 -12.79
CA ARG A 168 -1.59 -8.39 -11.89
C ARG A 168 -2.22 -7.12 -11.32
N PHE A 169 -1.44 -6.07 -11.03
CA PHE A 169 -2.00 -4.77 -10.65
C PHE A 169 -2.90 -4.21 -11.76
N VAL A 170 -2.52 -4.34 -13.03
CA VAL A 170 -3.39 -3.94 -14.17
C VAL A 170 -4.70 -4.70 -14.11
N VAL A 171 -4.66 -6.04 -14.03
CA VAL A 171 -5.87 -6.87 -13.97
C VAL A 171 -6.75 -6.50 -12.78
N GLN A 172 -6.17 -6.33 -11.59
CA GLN A 172 -6.91 -5.98 -10.38
C GLN A 172 -7.51 -4.57 -10.46
N SER A 173 -6.83 -3.64 -11.12
CA SER A 173 -7.34 -2.28 -11.36
C SER A 173 -8.54 -2.30 -12.32
N GLU A 174 -8.49 -3.11 -13.38
CA GLU A 174 -9.65 -3.32 -14.25
C GLU A 174 -10.84 -3.95 -13.52
N LEU A 175 -10.56 -4.97 -12.69
CA LEU A 175 -11.62 -5.62 -11.90
C LEU A 175 -12.28 -4.65 -10.91
N GLU A 176 -11.50 -3.72 -10.35
CA GLU A 176 -12.01 -2.64 -9.48
C GLU A 176 -12.86 -1.62 -10.23
N ASP A 177 -12.44 -1.21 -11.42
CA ASP A 177 -13.08 -0.14 -12.18
C ASP A 177 -14.25 -0.62 -13.06
N TYR A 178 -14.33 -1.91 -13.39
CA TYR A 178 -15.39 -2.47 -14.26
C TYR A 178 -16.85 -2.17 -13.80
N PRO A 179 -17.20 -2.27 -12.50
CA PRO A 179 -18.54 -1.90 -12.04
C PRO A 179 -18.87 -0.40 -12.24
N ILE A 180 -17.85 0.43 -12.46
CA ILE A 180 -17.96 1.90 -12.59
C ILE A 180 -17.92 2.30 -14.07
N CYS A 181 -17.06 1.65 -14.86
CA CYS A 181 -16.90 1.86 -16.29
C CYS A 181 -17.50 0.68 -17.07
N HIS A 182 -18.76 0.84 -17.49
CA HIS A 182 -19.40 -0.13 -18.39
C HIS A 182 -18.88 -0.06 -19.84
N ASP A 183 -18.12 0.99 -20.20
CA ASP A 183 -17.72 1.29 -21.57
C ASP A 183 -16.21 1.57 -21.65
N GLY A 184 -15.43 0.52 -21.90
CA GLY A 184 -13.98 0.59 -22.12
C GLY A 184 -13.09 0.35 -20.90
N MET A 185 -11.81 0.10 -21.21
CA MET A 185 -10.71 -0.06 -20.26
C MET A 185 -10.63 1.17 -19.36
N SER A 186 -10.45 0.98 -18.05
CA SER A 186 -10.30 2.14 -17.17
C SER A 186 -9.08 2.97 -17.57
N SER A 187 -9.24 4.30 -17.61
CA SER A 187 -8.12 5.23 -17.88
C SER A 187 -6.90 4.93 -17.00
N ARG A 188 -7.11 4.50 -15.75
CA ARG A 188 -6.04 4.25 -14.79
C ARG A 188 -5.28 2.97 -15.07
N ALA A 189 -6.00 1.92 -15.41
CA ALA A 189 -5.38 0.66 -15.75
C ALA A 189 -4.74 0.72 -17.15
N ALA A 190 -5.30 1.53 -18.07
CA ALA A 190 -4.63 1.90 -19.32
C ALA A 190 -3.33 2.70 -19.08
N GLU A 191 -3.31 3.65 -18.14
CA GLU A 191 -2.09 4.36 -17.74
C GLU A 191 -1.03 3.41 -17.17
N LEU A 192 -1.43 2.52 -16.26
CA LEU A 192 -0.54 1.51 -15.71
C LEU A 192 -0.01 0.55 -16.80
N PHE A 193 -0.86 0.24 -17.77
CA PHE A 193 -0.49 -0.56 -18.92
C PHE A 193 0.48 0.17 -19.87
N GLN A 194 0.46 1.49 -19.93
CA GLN A 194 1.38 2.27 -20.75
C GLN A 194 2.68 2.62 -20.03
N TRP A 195 2.78 2.32 -18.73
CA TRP A 195 3.99 2.54 -17.95
C TRP A 195 5.18 1.79 -18.56
N LEU A 196 6.37 2.38 -18.50
CA LEU A 196 7.61 1.79 -19.02
C LEU A 196 8.75 1.92 -18.01
N PRO A 197 9.56 0.87 -17.80
CA PRO A 197 10.78 0.96 -17.00
C PRO A 197 11.73 2.05 -17.50
N ARG A 198 12.41 2.72 -16.57
CA ARG A 198 13.41 3.74 -16.91
C ARG A 198 14.57 3.09 -17.66
N ASN A 199 14.96 1.88 -17.24
CA ASN A 199 15.96 1.08 -17.95
C ASN A 199 15.39 0.59 -19.31
N PRO A 200 15.94 1.04 -20.45
CA PRO A 200 15.46 0.63 -21.78
C PRO A 200 15.54 -0.88 -22.03
N ASP A 201 16.52 -1.57 -21.44
CA ASP A 201 16.73 -3.01 -21.63
C ASP A 201 15.63 -3.86 -20.99
N LEU A 202 14.91 -3.29 -20.04
CA LEU A 202 13.80 -3.91 -19.34
C LEU A 202 12.45 -3.75 -20.08
N ARG A 203 12.34 -2.76 -20.98
CA ARG A 203 11.08 -2.45 -21.68
C ARG A 203 10.56 -3.58 -22.55
N PRO A 204 11.38 -4.27 -23.38
CA PRO A 204 10.87 -5.38 -24.19
C PRO A 204 10.34 -6.54 -23.35
N LYS A 205 10.97 -6.80 -22.18
CA LYS A 205 10.53 -7.85 -21.25
C LYS A 205 9.21 -7.48 -20.59
N TRP A 206 9.04 -6.21 -20.20
CA TRP A 206 7.78 -5.69 -19.67
C TRP A 206 6.65 -5.81 -20.70
N VAL A 207 6.85 -5.33 -21.93
CA VAL A 207 5.86 -5.44 -23.02
C VAL A 207 5.49 -6.90 -23.31
N ALA A 208 6.48 -7.81 -23.31
CA ALA A 208 6.22 -9.24 -23.48
C ALA A 208 5.41 -9.85 -22.33
N MET A 209 5.66 -9.43 -21.08
CA MET A 209 4.87 -9.86 -19.91
C MET A 209 3.44 -9.32 -20.02
N GLN A 210 3.28 -8.03 -20.32
CA GLN A 210 1.98 -7.40 -20.51
C GLN A 210 1.14 -8.11 -21.57
N GLY A 211 1.73 -8.47 -22.71
CA GLY A 211 1.03 -9.21 -23.77
C GLY A 211 0.40 -10.54 -23.29
N GLN A 212 0.94 -11.18 -22.26
CA GLN A 212 0.35 -12.40 -21.67
C GLN A 212 -0.93 -12.11 -20.87
N TYR A 213 -1.05 -10.89 -20.33
CA TYR A 213 -2.18 -10.44 -19.53
C TYR A 213 -3.23 -9.67 -20.35
N VAL A 214 -2.85 -9.02 -21.47
CA VAL A 214 -3.78 -8.36 -22.43
C VAL A 214 -4.82 -9.32 -22.95
N LEU A 215 -4.42 -10.55 -23.28
CA LEU A 215 -5.35 -11.57 -23.80
C LEU A 215 -6.45 -11.95 -22.80
N ARG A 216 -6.28 -11.62 -21.51
CA ARG A 216 -7.32 -11.77 -20.48
C ARG A 216 -8.11 -10.48 -20.21
N GLY A 217 -7.61 -9.31 -20.61
CA GLY A 217 -8.16 -8.00 -20.27
C GLY A 217 -9.13 -7.41 -21.31
N ASN A 218 -9.27 -8.00 -22.50
CA ASN A 218 -10.14 -7.50 -23.57
C ASN A 218 -11.65 -7.76 -23.33
N ILE A 219 -12.10 -7.63 -22.08
CA ILE A 219 -13.51 -7.70 -21.70
C ILE A 219 -14.35 -6.70 -22.50
N HIS A 220 -13.79 -5.53 -22.77
CA HIS A 220 -14.49 -4.46 -23.46
C HIS A 220 -14.66 -4.69 -24.97
N GLU A 221 -13.93 -5.65 -25.58
CA GLU A 221 -14.10 -5.99 -27.00
C GLU A 221 -15.33 -6.86 -27.26
N LEU A 222 -15.96 -7.40 -26.20
CA LEU A 222 -17.18 -8.18 -26.31
C LEU A 222 -18.40 -7.26 -26.51
N GLU A 223 -19.11 -7.43 -27.63
CA GLU A 223 -20.31 -6.64 -27.97
C GLU A 223 -21.51 -7.02 -27.08
N ASP A 224 -21.59 -8.27 -26.61
CA ASP A 224 -22.67 -8.76 -25.74
C ASP A 224 -22.36 -8.49 -24.26
N GLY A 225 -23.26 -7.78 -23.59
CA GLY A 225 -23.15 -7.46 -22.17
C GLY A 225 -23.21 -8.67 -21.24
N ASP A 226 -23.93 -9.74 -21.62
CA ASP A 226 -24.03 -10.95 -20.80
C ASP A 226 -22.75 -11.80 -20.89
N GLU A 227 -22.15 -11.90 -22.07
CA GLU A 227 -20.83 -12.52 -22.27
C GLU A 227 -19.75 -11.73 -21.53
N ARG A 228 -19.81 -10.40 -21.61
CA ARG A 228 -18.90 -9.48 -20.90
C ARG A 228 -18.94 -9.67 -19.39
N ASN A 229 -20.13 -9.72 -18.80
CA ASN A 229 -20.31 -9.95 -17.37
C ASN A 229 -19.84 -11.35 -16.94
N SER A 230 -20.11 -12.37 -17.77
CA SER A 230 -19.66 -13.74 -17.50
C SER A 230 -18.13 -13.83 -17.50
N MET A 231 -17.47 -13.17 -18.45
CA MET A 231 -16.01 -13.13 -18.49
C MET A 231 -15.41 -12.33 -17.32
N TRP A 232 -16.06 -11.24 -16.90
CA TRP A 232 -15.63 -10.48 -15.73
C TRP A 232 -15.69 -11.33 -14.44
N GLU A 233 -16.79 -12.05 -14.19
CA GLU A 233 -16.88 -12.94 -13.02
C GLU A 233 -15.83 -14.06 -13.09
N GLN A 234 -15.60 -14.64 -14.27
CA GLN A 234 -14.53 -15.64 -14.45
C GLN A 234 -13.15 -15.06 -14.09
N LEU A 235 -12.83 -13.85 -14.59
CA LEU A 235 -11.54 -13.21 -14.30
C LEU A 235 -11.37 -12.87 -12.83
N LYS A 236 -12.43 -12.43 -12.18
CA LYS A 236 -12.46 -12.17 -10.74
C LYS A 236 -12.22 -13.45 -9.92
N ASP A 237 -12.84 -14.56 -10.32
CA ASP A 237 -12.62 -15.87 -9.67
C ASP A 237 -11.20 -16.41 -9.91
N GLU A 238 -10.64 -16.21 -11.10
CA GLU A 238 -9.26 -16.58 -11.44
C GLU A 238 -8.21 -15.70 -10.74
N ASN A 239 -8.58 -14.48 -10.33
CA ASN A 239 -7.68 -13.49 -9.76
C ASN A 239 -8.19 -12.99 -8.39
N PRO A 240 -8.23 -13.86 -7.36
CA PRO A 240 -8.70 -13.46 -6.04
C PRO A 240 -7.80 -12.38 -5.42
N PHE A 241 -8.40 -11.26 -5.00
CA PHE A 241 -7.68 -10.12 -4.44
C PHE A 241 -6.87 -10.47 -3.19
N ASP A 242 -7.40 -11.35 -2.32
CA ASP A 242 -6.68 -11.76 -1.10
C ASP A 242 -5.37 -12.48 -1.44
N GLY A 243 -5.38 -13.37 -2.45
CA GLY A 243 -4.17 -14.05 -2.91
C GLY A 243 -3.18 -13.08 -3.56
N PHE A 244 -3.67 -12.14 -4.36
CA PHE A 244 -2.86 -11.05 -4.91
C PHE A 244 -2.19 -10.21 -3.81
N LYS A 245 -2.97 -9.81 -2.81
CA LYS A 245 -2.49 -9.04 -1.66
C LYS A 245 -1.37 -9.78 -0.93
N SER A 246 -1.55 -11.06 -0.63
CA SER A 246 -0.50 -11.89 0.00
C SER A 246 0.78 -11.94 -0.84
N MET A 247 0.68 -12.07 -2.17
CA MET A 247 1.86 -12.08 -3.05
C MET A 247 2.62 -10.75 -3.04
N VAL A 248 1.91 -9.62 -3.02
CA VAL A 248 2.53 -8.28 -2.94
C VAL A 248 3.22 -8.09 -1.59
N ILE A 249 2.57 -8.45 -0.48
CA ILE A 249 3.16 -8.35 0.87
C ILE A 249 4.42 -9.21 0.97
N ALA A 250 4.38 -10.46 0.53
CA ALA A 250 5.55 -11.34 0.51
C ALA A 250 6.68 -10.80 -0.38
N PHE A 251 6.35 -10.15 -1.51
CA PHE A 251 7.37 -9.50 -2.34
C PHE A 251 8.04 -8.32 -1.63
N VAL A 252 7.28 -7.51 -0.92
CA VAL A 252 7.86 -6.39 -0.17
C VAL A 252 8.72 -6.88 0.99
N ASP A 253 8.29 -7.94 1.69
CA ASP A 253 9.06 -8.57 2.74
C ASP A 253 10.42 -9.08 2.21
N ASP A 254 10.40 -9.83 1.10
CA ASP A 254 11.63 -10.29 0.44
C ASP A 254 12.50 -9.12 -0.06
N LEU A 255 11.89 -8.01 -0.51
CA LEU A 255 12.63 -6.81 -0.89
C LEU A 255 13.32 -6.19 0.33
N MET A 256 12.64 -6.08 1.47
CA MET A 256 13.22 -5.56 2.71
C MET A 256 14.46 -6.35 3.15
N ASP A 257 14.47 -7.67 2.93
CA ASP A 257 15.61 -8.54 3.23
C ASP A 257 16.86 -8.28 2.35
N THR A 258 16.70 -7.61 1.21
CA THR A 258 17.82 -7.23 0.32
C THR A 258 18.42 -5.86 0.64
N LEU A 259 17.79 -5.09 1.52
CA LEU A 259 18.22 -3.75 1.92
C LEU A 259 19.11 -3.84 3.16
N ASP A 260 20.07 -2.92 3.26
CA ASP A 260 20.96 -2.89 4.41
C ASP A 260 20.16 -2.61 5.70
N PRO A 261 20.35 -3.40 6.77
CA PRO A 261 19.64 -3.16 8.02
C PRO A 261 20.10 -1.83 8.65
N PRO A 262 19.22 -1.07 9.32
CA PRO A 262 19.62 0.18 9.96
C PRO A 262 20.72 -0.04 11.00
N VAL A 263 21.69 0.88 11.06
CA VAL A 263 22.80 0.82 12.02
C VAL A 263 22.30 0.70 13.46
N LEU A 264 21.24 1.41 13.82
CA LEU A 264 20.66 1.34 15.16
C LEU A 264 20.07 -0.04 15.47
N LEU A 265 19.43 -0.69 14.48
CA LEU A 265 18.92 -2.05 14.64
C LEU A 265 20.06 -3.06 14.78
N GLN A 266 21.13 -2.90 14.00
CA GLN A 266 22.34 -3.71 14.11
C GLN A 266 22.98 -3.64 15.51
N LEU A 267 23.01 -2.44 16.11
CA LEU A 267 23.51 -2.23 17.48
C LEU A 267 22.62 -2.88 18.55
N GLU A 268 21.30 -2.83 18.37
CA GLU A 268 20.34 -3.53 19.23
C GLU A 268 20.54 -5.05 19.18
N CYS A 269 20.72 -5.60 17.99
CA CYS A 269 21.00 -7.02 17.78
C CYS A 269 22.44 -7.44 18.18
N GLY A 270 23.33 -6.49 18.50
CA GLY A 270 24.69 -6.77 18.96
C GLY A 270 25.69 -7.14 17.86
N LYS A 271 25.36 -6.86 16.59
CA LYS A 271 26.24 -7.14 15.44
C LYS A 271 26.23 -5.96 14.47
N LEU A 272 27.24 -5.10 14.56
CA LEU A 272 27.44 -3.98 13.64
C LEU A 272 28.25 -4.42 12.41
N GLY A 273 27.80 -4.05 11.22
CA GLY A 273 28.47 -4.32 9.95
C GLY A 273 29.92 -3.83 9.97
N GLY A 274 30.84 -4.70 9.54
CA GLY A 274 32.27 -4.43 9.54
C GLY A 274 32.98 -4.67 10.88
N LEU A 275 32.26 -4.97 11.96
CA LEU A 275 32.82 -5.35 13.26
C LEU A 275 32.48 -6.81 13.62
N THR A 276 33.34 -7.43 14.41
CA THR A 276 33.03 -8.67 15.13
C THR A 276 32.05 -8.40 16.27
N GLU A 277 31.41 -9.46 16.81
CA GLU A 277 30.53 -9.34 17.97
C GLU A 277 31.27 -8.82 19.22
N ALA A 278 32.55 -9.17 19.37
CA ALA A 278 33.39 -8.69 20.46
C ALA A 278 33.65 -7.19 20.35
N GLU A 279 34.02 -6.72 19.16
CA GLU A 279 34.22 -5.29 18.88
C GLU A 279 32.92 -4.49 19.00
N THR A 280 31.80 -5.07 18.57
CA THR A 280 30.47 -4.43 18.73
C THR A 280 30.12 -4.29 20.21
N ARG A 281 30.42 -5.32 21.04
CA ARG A 281 30.19 -5.27 22.49
C ARG A 281 31.06 -4.21 23.17
N GLU A 282 32.35 -4.17 22.83
CA GLU A 282 33.27 -3.16 23.35
C GLU A 282 32.81 -1.74 22.95
N LEU A 283 32.36 -1.56 21.72
CA LEU A 283 31.80 -0.29 21.26
C LEU A 283 30.55 0.10 22.07
N LYS A 284 29.60 -0.82 22.27
CA LYS A 284 28.39 -0.60 23.07
C LYS A 284 28.72 -0.18 24.50
N GLU A 285 29.64 -0.89 25.16
CA GLU A 285 30.11 -0.55 26.51
C GLU A 285 30.72 0.85 26.56
N ARG A 286 31.53 1.21 25.56
CA ARG A 286 32.19 2.52 25.48
C ARG A 286 31.21 3.67 25.30
N ILE A 287 30.13 3.47 24.53
CA ILE A 287 29.11 4.50 24.28
C ILE A 287 27.94 4.44 25.29
N GLY A 288 28.03 3.56 26.30
CA GLY A 288 27.03 3.45 27.36
C GLY A 288 25.71 2.77 26.94
N MET A 289 25.71 2.05 25.82
CA MET A 289 24.58 1.20 25.42
C MET A 289 24.75 -0.17 26.10
N ARG A 290 23.74 -0.58 26.89
CA ARG A 290 23.71 -1.90 27.55
C ARG A 290 22.97 -2.92 26.70
#